data_AF-A0A7X7Z415-F1
#
_entry.id   AF-A0A7X7Z415-F1
#
_cell.length_a   1.000
_cell.length_b   1.000
_cell.length_c   1.000
_cell.angle_alpha   90.00
_cell.angle_beta   90.00
_cell.angle_gamma   90.00
#
_symmetry.space_group_name_H-M   'P 1'
#
loop_
_entity.id
_entity.type
_entity.pdbx_description
1 polymer ?
#
loop_
_entity_poly.entity_id
_entity_poly.type
_entity_poly.pdbx_seq_one_letter_code
_entity_poly.pdbx_strand_id
1 'polypeptide(L)'
;MTKKRIGLTTTVPHEIIVAAGCVPVDLNNVFISAADRLAWLERAENEGFPAGICAWIKGIYAAVRAGCVDAVVTVLTGDCTNTRALAEVLRHRGVATIPFDFPSQPEPAAVRQSLEDLAARFAVSLQQAEQVRRQWIPLRRNLAELDRLADQEGRVGSAELHQWLVSASDFNGDAERFAAELGDFLSAVARRPILPPAVRLALLGVPPIFENLFAALEERGARVVFDEVPRQFAMPYDCADLVEQFCRYTYPYDSTPRLADLRREVDRRRIRAALHYLQAFCHRQIEHIIIRESLPVPVLALEGDRPGPLTGQTLTRLDAFLEMLL
;
A
#
# COMPACT_ATOMS: atom_id res chain seq x y z
N MET A 1 18.10 8.76 -23.97
CA MET A 1 17.01 9.63 -23.47
C MET A 1 16.65 9.14 -22.08
N THR A 2 16.57 10.01 -21.08
CA THR A 2 16.14 9.65 -19.73
C THR A 2 14.68 9.20 -19.78
N LYS A 3 14.35 8.04 -19.16
CA LYS A 3 12.96 7.56 -19.09
C LYS A 3 12.12 8.56 -18.29
N LYS A 4 10.89 8.83 -18.74
CA LYS A 4 9.95 9.68 -18.01
C LYS A 4 9.55 9.01 -16.70
N ARG A 5 9.49 9.77 -15.62
CA ARG A 5 9.09 9.33 -14.28
C ARG A 5 7.65 9.73 -14.02
N ILE A 6 6.81 8.75 -13.69
CA ILE A 6 5.36 8.92 -13.53
C ILE A 6 5.01 8.67 -12.08
N GLY A 7 4.62 9.73 -11.39
CA GLY A 7 4.18 9.68 -10.00
C GLY A 7 2.84 8.99 -9.85
N LEU A 8 2.69 8.17 -8.81
CA LEU A 8 1.47 7.46 -8.48
C LEU A 8 0.95 7.99 -7.15
N THR A 9 -0.34 8.36 -7.09
CA THR A 9 -0.98 8.72 -5.80
C THR A 9 -1.32 7.48 -4.96
N THR A 10 -1.44 6.32 -5.61
CA THR A 10 -1.74 5.01 -5.03
C THR A 10 -1.36 3.93 -6.07
N THR A 11 -1.41 2.65 -5.71
CA THR A 11 -1.14 1.56 -6.64
C THR A 11 -2.15 1.55 -7.80
N VAL A 12 -1.62 1.63 -9.03
CA VAL A 12 -2.35 1.57 -10.30
C VAL A 12 -1.74 0.46 -11.20
N PRO A 13 -2.32 0.16 -12.38
CA PRO A 13 -1.74 -0.76 -13.37
C PRO A 13 -0.40 -0.26 -13.95
N HIS A 14 0.66 -0.32 -13.15
CA HIS A 14 1.98 0.17 -13.49
C HIS A 14 2.66 -0.66 -14.59
N GLU A 15 2.12 -1.84 -14.92
CA GLU A 15 2.43 -2.57 -16.16
C GLU A 15 2.21 -1.69 -17.41
N ILE A 16 1.16 -0.87 -17.44
CA ILE A 16 0.85 0.05 -18.55
C ILE A 16 1.91 1.15 -18.65
N ILE A 17 2.33 1.68 -17.50
CA ILE A 17 3.33 2.76 -17.40
C ILE A 17 4.68 2.25 -17.91
N VAL A 18 5.08 1.05 -17.48
CA VAL A 18 6.33 0.41 -17.91
C VAL A 18 6.28 0.02 -19.39
N ALA A 19 5.15 -0.46 -19.89
CA ALA A 19 4.96 -0.75 -21.32
C ALA A 19 5.16 0.49 -22.20
N ALA A 20 4.87 1.69 -21.68
CA ALA A 20 5.12 2.97 -22.35
C ALA A 20 6.57 3.46 -22.25
N GLY A 21 7.48 2.67 -21.64
CA GLY A 21 8.88 3.02 -21.43
C GLY A 21 9.11 4.04 -20.29
N CYS A 22 8.10 4.26 -19.46
CA CYS A 22 8.17 5.15 -18.29
C CYS A 22 8.56 4.39 -17.02
N VAL A 23 8.94 5.13 -15.99
CA VAL A 23 9.28 4.62 -14.66
C VAL A 23 8.16 5.02 -13.68
N PRO A 24 7.40 4.07 -13.11
CA PRO A 24 6.45 4.36 -12.04
C PRO A 24 7.20 4.78 -10.76
N VAL A 25 6.63 5.72 -10.01
CA VAL A 25 7.18 6.24 -8.75
C VAL A 25 6.04 6.44 -7.76
N ASP A 26 5.96 5.64 -6.69
CA ASP A 26 4.96 5.83 -5.64
C ASP A 26 5.31 7.06 -4.79
N LEU A 27 4.47 8.08 -4.87
CA LEU A 27 4.69 9.35 -4.18
C LEU A 27 4.53 9.22 -2.66
N ASN A 28 3.80 8.21 -2.18
CA ASN A 28 3.71 7.91 -0.75
C ASN A 28 5.04 7.36 -0.23
N ASN A 29 5.66 6.44 -0.98
CA ASN A 29 6.98 5.88 -0.64
C ASN A 29 8.07 6.96 -0.66
N VAL A 30 8.03 7.86 -1.66
CA VAL A 30 8.92 9.03 -1.71
C VAL A 30 8.76 9.91 -0.49
N PHE A 31 7.52 10.25 -0.12
CA PHE A 31 7.23 11.09 1.04
C PHE A 31 7.68 10.45 2.35
N ILE A 32 7.23 9.23 2.65
CA ILE A 32 7.50 8.60 3.95
C ILE A 32 8.97 8.23 4.13
N SER A 33 9.71 8.06 3.04
CA SER A 33 11.15 7.78 3.08
C SER A 33 12.01 9.04 3.15
N ALA A 34 11.45 10.23 2.89
CA ALA A 34 12.19 11.48 2.93
C ALA A 34 12.72 11.77 4.35
N ALA A 35 13.98 12.18 4.46
CA ALA A 35 14.58 12.54 5.74
C ALA A 35 13.93 13.79 6.36
N ASP A 36 13.46 14.70 5.51
CA ASP A 36 12.84 15.98 5.84
C ASP A 36 11.30 15.94 5.70
N ARG A 37 10.69 14.74 5.77
CA ARG A 37 9.24 14.51 5.61
C ARG A 37 8.35 15.43 6.47
N LEU A 38 8.77 15.76 7.70
CA LEU A 38 8.02 16.68 8.56
C LEU A 38 8.05 18.12 8.03
N ALA A 39 9.22 18.58 7.58
CA ALA A 39 9.37 19.89 6.96
C ALA A 39 8.59 19.97 5.63
N TRP A 40 8.43 18.86 4.90
CA TRP A 40 7.58 18.80 3.71
C TRP A 40 6.11 19.07 4.04
N LEU A 41 5.60 18.51 5.15
CA LEU A 41 4.23 18.77 5.61
C LEU A 41 4.05 20.25 5.98
N GLU A 42 4.98 20.81 6.75
CA GLU A 42 4.95 22.23 7.16
C GLU A 42 5.00 23.15 5.94
N ARG A 43 5.82 22.81 4.93
CA ARG A 43 5.90 23.59 3.69
C ARG A 43 4.58 23.55 2.91
N ALA A 44 3.93 22.39 2.82
CA ALA A 44 2.62 22.28 2.19
C ALA A 44 1.59 23.17 2.92
N GLU A 45 1.60 23.17 4.26
CA GLU A 45 0.72 24.01 5.08
C GLU A 45 0.99 25.51 4.88
N ASN A 46 2.26 25.92 4.85
CA ASN A 46 2.67 27.29 4.54
C ASN A 46 2.25 27.73 3.11
N GLU A 47 2.09 26.77 2.20
CA GLU A 47 1.62 27.02 0.83
C GLU A 47 0.10 26.95 0.69
N GLY A 48 -0.64 26.80 1.81
CA GLY A 48 -2.10 26.94 1.88
C GLY A 48 -2.87 25.65 2.12
N PHE A 49 -2.21 24.50 2.31
CA PHE A 49 -2.93 23.29 2.73
C PHE A 49 -3.46 23.44 4.16
N PRO A 50 -4.74 23.12 4.44
CA PRO A 50 -5.26 23.15 5.80
C PRO A 50 -4.51 22.19 6.72
N ALA A 51 -4.34 22.56 7.99
CA ALA A 51 -3.75 21.65 8.98
C ALA A 51 -4.54 20.33 9.07
N GLY A 52 -5.88 20.42 9.06
CA GLY A 52 -6.80 19.29 9.14
C GLY A 52 -7.01 18.50 7.84
N ILE A 53 -6.02 18.45 6.96
CA ILE A 53 -6.02 17.55 5.79
C ILE A 53 -5.02 16.42 6.00
N CYS A 54 -5.33 15.25 5.44
CA CYS A 54 -4.52 14.04 5.51
C CYS A 54 -3.03 14.31 5.18
N ALA A 55 -2.13 13.84 6.04
CA ALA A 55 -0.69 14.01 5.85
C ALA A 55 -0.18 13.39 4.55
N TRP A 56 -0.74 12.27 4.08
CA TRP A 56 -0.37 11.67 2.79
C TRP A 56 -0.66 12.59 1.61
N ILE A 57 -1.75 13.37 1.63
CA ILE A 57 -2.07 14.33 0.56
C ILE A 57 -1.03 15.46 0.52
N LYS A 58 -0.67 16.00 1.69
CA LYS A 58 0.41 16.99 1.83
C LYS A 58 1.76 16.42 1.41
N GLY A 59 2.02 15.16 1.76
CA GLY A 59 3.25 14.44 1.43
C GLY A 59 3.40 14.18 -0.07
N ILE A 60 2.36 13.67 -0.73
CA ILE A 60 2.31 13.48 -2.20
C ILE A 60 2.55 14.81 -2.90
N TYR A 61 1.87 15.87 -2.45
CA TYR A 61 2.07 17.22 -2.98
C TYR A 61 3.54 17.65 -2.87
N ALA A 62 4.14 17.52 -1.68
CA ALA A 62 5.53 17.89 -1.44
C ALA A 62 6.52 17.04 -2.26
N ALA A 63 6.28 15.73 -2.41
CA ALA A 63 7.06 14.85 -3.25
C ALA A 63 7.08 15.34 -4.71
N VAL A 64 5.92 15.67 -5.27
CA VAL A 64 5.85 16.24 -6.62
C VAL A 64 6.62 17.56 -6.71
N ARG A 65 6.49 18.43 -5.70
CA ARG A 65 7.19 19.72 -5.67
C ARG A 65 8.72 19.59 -5.51
N ALA A 66 9.20 18.48 -4.97
CA ALA A 66 10.63 18.16 -4.94
C ALA A 66 11.20 17.78 -6.32
N GLY A 67 10.36 17.70 -7.37
CA GLY A 67 10.81 17.49 -8.75
C GLY A 67 11.15 16.04 -9.08
N CYS A 68 10.58 15.08 -8.35
CA CYS A 68 10.92 13.66 -8.52
C CYS A 68 10.20 12.97 -9.70
N VAL A 69 9.26 13.65 -10.37
CA VAL A 69 8.40 13.08 -11.44
C VAL A 69 8.07 14.11 -12.53
N ASP A 70 7.80 13.63 -13.74
CA ASP A 70 7.43 14.44 -14.91
C ASP A 70 5.91 14.63 -15.07
N ALA A 71 5.13 13.66 -14.59
CA ALA A 71 3.67 13.67 -14.57
C ALA A 71 3.15 12.81 -13.42
N VAL A 72 1.88 12.96 -13.06
CA VAL A 72 1.26 12.20 -11.96
C VAL A 72 -0.01 11.50 -12.45
N VAL A 73 -0.09 10.18 -12.27
CA VAL A 73 -1.36 9.45 -12.36
C VAL A 73 -2.17 9.74 -11.12
N THR A 74 -3.29 10.43 -11.29
CA THR A 74 -4.18 10.84 -10.19
C THR A 74 -5.42 9.96 -10.19
N VAL A 75 -5.55 9.12 -9.15
CA VAL A 75 -6.70 8.22 -9.00
C VAL A 75 -7.91 8.99 -8.46
N LEU A 76 -8.92 9.21 -9.30
CA LEU A 76 -10.07 10.05 -8.98
C LEU A 76 -11.23 9.27 -8.34
N THR A 77 -11.26 7.96 -8.52
CA THR A 77 -12.24 7.02 -7.94
C THR A 77 -11.53 5.74 -7.51
N GLY A 78 -11.90 5.20 -6.35
CA GLY A 78 -11.31 3.98 -5.78
C GLY A 78 -10.08 4.23 -4.89
N ASP A 79 -9.85 5.45 -4.46
CA ASP A 79 -8.82 5.79 -3.47
C ASP A 79 -9.23 7.02 -2.65
N CYS A 80 -8.36 8.00 -2.42
CA CYS A 80 -8.65 9.15 -1.57
C CYS A 80 -9.60 10.14 -2.25
N THR A 81 -10.65 10.55 -1.53
CA THR A 81 -11.59 11.60 -1.97
C THR A 81 -10.92 12.95 -2.22
N ASN A 82 -9.78 13.22 -1.56
CA ASN A 82 -9.02 14.46 -1.71
C ASN A 82 -8.16 14.50 -2.99
N THR A 83 -7.96 13.37 -3.68
CA THR A 83 -7.07 13.30 -4.86
C THR A 83 -7.56 14.20 -6.00
N ARG A 84 -8.87 14.40 -6.13
CA ARG A 84 -9.44 15.31 -7.14
C ARG A 84 -9.01 16.76 -6.93
N ALA A 85 -9.13 17.25 -5.69
CA ALA A 85 -8.69 18.59 -5.32
C ALA A 85 -7.17 18.74 -5.45
N LEU A 86 -6.40 17.71 -5.04
CA LEU A 86 -4.95 17.69 -5.23
C LEU A 86 -4.59 17.80 -6.72
N ALA A 87 -5.27 17.06 -7.60
CA ALA A 87 -5.01 17.09 -9.04
C ALA A 87 -5.25 18.49 -9.64
N GLU A 88 -6.27 19.22 -9.17
CA GLU A 88 -6.52 20.61 -9.58
C GLU A 88 -5.38 21.54 -9.17
N VAL A 89 -4.92 21.44 -7.92
CA VAL A 89 -3.77 22.22 -7.41
C VAL A 89 -2.52 21.92 -8.24
N LEU A 90 -2.24 20.64 -8.53
CA LEU A 90 -1.09 20.23 -9.32
C LEU A 90 -1.14 20.81 -10.74
N ARG A 91 -2.28 20.72 -11.43
CA ARG A 91 -2.46 21.32 -12.77
C ARG A 91 -2.30 22.83 -12.74
N HIS A 92 -2.88 23.51 -11.74
CA HIS A 92 -2.74 24.95 -11.59
C HIS A 92 -1.26 25.37 -11.44
N ARG A 93 -0.44 24.51 -10.83
CA ARG A 93 1.01 24.70 -10.69
C ARG A 93 1.84 24.13 -11.85
N GLY A 94 1.21 23.80 -12.98
CA GLY A 94 1.89 23.36 -14.20
C GLY A 94 2.36 21.91 -14.20
N VAL A 95 1.93 21.09 -13.23
CA VAL A 95 2.24 19.65 -13.19
C VAL A 95 1.26 18.91 -14.10
N ALA A 96 1.77 18.08 -15.00
CA ALA A 96 0.95 17.21 -15.82
C ALA A 96 0.25 16.14 -14.95
N THR A 97 -1.06 15.99 -15.11
CA THR A 97 -1.85 14.97 -14.42
C THR A 97 -2.51 14.04 -15.42
N ILE A 98 -2.55 12.75 -15.11
CA ILE A 98 -3.12 11.68 -15.92
C ILE A 98 -4.23 11.05 -15.08
N PRO A 99 -5.51 11.37 -15.35
CA PRO A 99 -6.60 10.85 -14.54
C PRO A 99 -6.77 9.35 -14.76
N PHE A 100 -7.04 8.63 -13.67
CA PHE A 100 -7.41 7.21 -13.67
C PHE A 100 -8.56 6.98 -12.69
N ASP A 101 -9.48 6.10 -13.05
CA ASP A 101 -10.63 5.74 -12.23
C ASP A 101 -10.69 4.22 -12.14
N PHE A 102 -10.75 3.70 -10.92
CA PHE A 102 -11.22 2.33 -10.72
C PHE A 102 -12.74 2.31 -10.88
N PRO A 103 -13.32 1.22 -11.44
CA PRO A 103 -14.77 1.06 -11.44
C PRO A 103 -15.26 0.84 -10.00
N SER A 104 -16.56 1.06 -9.76
CA SER A 104 -17.16 0.89 -8.43
C SER A 104 -17.12 -0.54 -7.90
N GLN A 105 -17.06 -1.53 -8.81
CA GLN A 105 -17.05 -2.95 -8.52
C GLN A 105 -16.00 -3.66 -9.38
N PRO A 106 -15.44 -4.80 -8.94
CA PRO A 106 -14.44 -5.58 -9.68
C PRO A 106 -15.04 -6.38 -10.86
N GLU A 107 -16.01 -5.81 -11.58
CA GLU A 107 -16.64 -6.40 -12.76
C GLU A 107 -15.65 -6.47 -13.94
N PRO A 108 -15.34 -7.66 -14.51
CA PRO A 108 -14.28 -7.82 -15.51
C PRO A 108 -14.37 -6.88 -16.71
N ALA A 109 -15.58 -6.60 -17.21
CA ALA A 109 -15.78 -5.68 -18.33
C ALA A 109 -15.46 -4.22 -17.94
N ALA A 110 -15.87 -3.78 -16.74
CA ALA A 110 -15.63 -2.43 -16.26
C ALA A 110 -14.15 -2.21 -15.89
N VAL A 111 -13.52 -3.23 -15.29
CA VAL A 111 -12.07 -3.22 -15.02
C VAL A 111 -11.31 -3.14 -16.34
N ARG A 112 -11.63 -3.99 -17.32
CA ARG A 112 -11.02 -3.95 -18.66
C ARG A 112 -11.11 -2.56 -19.29
N GLN A 113 -12.29 -1.96 -19.29
CA GLN A 113 -12.47 -0.61 -19.85
C GLN A 113 -11.57 0.42 -19.15
N SER A 114 -11.50 0.38 -17.82
CA SER A 114 -10.65 1.28 -17.04
C SER A 114 -9.17 1.11 -17.36
N LEU A 115 -8.71 -0.14 -17.57
CA LEU A 115 -7.34 -0.43 -18.00
C LEU A 115 -7.08 0.06 -19.43
N GLU A 116 -8.00 -0.16 -20.36
CA GLU A 116 -7.90 0.29 -21.76
C GLU A 116 -7.86 1.82 -21.85
N ASP A 117 -8.66 2.50 -21.05
CA ASP A 117 -8.67 3.96 -20.92
C ASP A 117 -7.32 4.49 -20.43
N LEU A 118 -6.70 3.84 -19.44
CA LEU A 118 -5.35 4.20 -18.98
C LEU A 118 -4.31 3.93 -20.07
N ALA A 119 -4.39 2.77 -20.72
CA ALA A 119 -3.47 2.37 -21.79
C ALA A 119 -3.50 3.36 -22.97
N ALA A 120 -4.69 3.83 -23.35
CA ALA A 120 -4.86 4.84 -24.39
C ALA A 120 -4.16 6.17 -24.06
N ARG A 121 -4.20 6.60 -22.79
CA ARG A 121 -3.48 7.81 -22.32
C ARG A 121 -1.96 7.68 -22.39
N PHE A 122 -1.46 6.45 -22.28
CA PHE A 122 -0.04 6.12 -22.43
C PHE A 122 0.35 5.68 -23.85
N ALA A 123 -0.60 5.70 -24.80
CA ALA A 123 -0.41 5.24 -26.18
C ALA A 123 0.15 3.81 -26.28
N VAL A 124 -0.31 2.91 -25.40
CA VAL A 124 0.02 1.48 -25.42
C VAL A 124 -1.25 0.64 -25.46
N SER A 125 -1.12 -0.62 -25.88
CA SER A 125 -2.20 -1.60 -25.83
C SER A 125 -2.19 -2.39 -24.53
N LEU A 126 -3.35 -2.92 -24.14
CA LEU A 126 -3.45 -3.82 -22.99
C LEU A 126 -2.62 -5.10 -23.18
N GLN A 127 -2.38 -5.52 -24.44
CA GLN A 127 -1.50 -6.64 -24.74
C GLN A 127 -0.03 -6.34 -24.41
N GLN A 128 0.44 -5.11 -24.63
CA GLN A 128 1.80 -4.70 -24.25
C GLN A 128 1.95 -4.69 -22.72
N ALA A 129 0.95 -4.17 -21.99
CA ALA A 129 0.92 -4.23 -20.54
C ALA A 129 0.90 -5.68 -20.01
N GLU A 130 0.14 -6.58 -20.66
CA GLU A 130 0.14 -8.00 -20.32
C GLU A 130 1.51 -8.66 -20.52
N GLN A 131 2.33 -8.24 -21.49
CA GLN A 131 3.70 -8.74 -21.60
C GLN A 131 4.56 -8.34 -20.41
N VAL A 132 4.42 -7.10 -19.92
CA VAL A 132 5.09 -6.64 -18.71
C VAL A 132 4.63 -7.46 -17.50
N ARG A 133 3.32 -7.67 -17.35
CA ARG A 133 2.76 -8.53 -16.29
C ARG A 133 3.41 -9.91 -16.29
N ARG A 134 3.50 -10.56 -17.46
CA ARG A 134 4.09 -11.90 -17.61
C ARG A 134 5.54 -11.96 -17.16
N GLN A 135 6.31 -10.90 -17.44
CA GLN A 135 7.70 -10.79 -16.96
C GLN A 135 7.78 -10.68 -15.44
N TRP A 136 6.77 -10.10 -14.78
CA TRP A 136 6.70 -9.95 -13.33
C TRP A 136 6.04 -11.11 -12.59
N ILE A 137 5.52 -12.13 -13.27
CA ILE A 137 4.96 -13.32 -12.61
C ILE A 137 5.96 -13.95 -11.62
N PRO A 138 7.25 -14.19 -11.97
CA PRO A 138 8.22 -14.72 -11.01
C PRO A 138 8.43 -13.79 -9.81
N LEU A 139 8.48 -12.47 -10.04
CA LEU A 139 8.63 -11.48 -8.98
C LEU A 139 7.43 -11.49 -8.01
N ARG A 140 6.20 -11.49 -8.51
CA ARG A 140 5.00 -11.55 -7.66
C ARG A 140 4.89 -12.89 -6.92
N ARG A 141 5.38 -13.99 -7.49
CA ARG A 141 5.51 -15.28 -6.79
C ARG A 141 6.51 -15.20 -5.63
N ASN A 142 7.63 -14.51 -5.79
CA ASN A 142 8.57 -14.27 -4.69
C ASN A 142 7.95 -13.42 -3.57
N LEU A 143 7.10 -12.43 -3.90
CA LEU A 143 6.34 -11.67 -2.89
C LEU A 143 5.28 -12.54 -2.18
N ALA A 144 4.64 -13.47 -2.90
CA ALA A 144 3.75 -14.45 -2.29
C ALA A 144 4.51 -15.40 -1.34
N GLU A 145 5.73 -15.79 -1.70
CA GLU A 145 6.61 -16.61 -0.87
C GLU A 145 7.07 -15.86 0.38
N LEU A 146 7.43 -14.58 0.26
CA LEU A 146 7.71 -13.70 1.40
C LEU A 146 6.55 -13.70 2.41
N ASP A 147 5.34 -13.46 1.93
CA ASP A 147 4.12 -13.44 2.74
C ASP A 147 3.85 -14.81 3.40
N ARG A 148 4.10 -15.91 2.69
CA ARG A 148 4.02 -17.28 3.24
C ARG A 148 5.06 -17.54 4.32
N LEU A 149 6.31 -17.10 4.14
CA LEU A 149 7.40 -17.26 5.12
C LEU A 149 7.13 -16.47 6.41
N ALA A 150 6.49 -15.30 6.30
CA ALA A 150 6.02 -14.54 7.46
C ALA A 150 4.91 -15.28 8.23
N ASP A 151 3.92 -15.77 7.48
CA ASP A 151 2.72 -16.42 8.03
C ASP A 151 2.99 -17.81 8.64
N GLN A 152 3.58 -18.70 7.85
CA GLN A 152 3.63 -20.15 8.12
C GLN A 152 4.91 -20.58 8.81
N GLU A 153 6.04 -19.94 8.49
CA GLU A 153 7.36 -20.34 9.01
C GLU A 153 7.88 -19.40 10.09
N GLY A 154 7.29 -18.21 10.26
CA GLY A 154 7.73 -17.24 11.25
C GLY A 154 9.18 -16.82 11.05
N ARG A 155 9.62 -16.65 9.79
CA ARG A 155 11.01 -16.31 9.44
C ARG A 155 11.22 -14.85 9.03
N VAL A 156 10.13 -14.15 8.73
CA VAL A 156 10.12 -12.75 8.31
C VAL A 156 9.44 -11.94 9.42
N GLY A 157 10.11 -10.88 9.90
CA GLY A 157 9.57 -10.00 10.92
C GLY A 157 8.53 -9.01 10.38
N SER A 158 7.77 -8.38 11.27
CA SER A 158 6.69 -7.46 10.88
C SER A 158 7.17 -6.31 9.97
N ALA A 159 8.31 -5.68 10.32
CA ALA A 159 8.87 -4.57 9.56
C ALA A 159 9.40 -4.99 8.17
N GLU A 160 10.03 -6.18 8.10
CA GLU A 160 10.54 -6.72 6.83
C GLU A 160 9.40 -7.05 5.88
N LEU A 161 8.34 -7.70 6.38
CA LEU A 161 7.14 -8.00 5.61
C LEU A 161 6.52 -6.70 5.06
N HIS A 162 6.30 -5.73 5.93
CA HIS A 162 5.71 -4.44 5.55
C HIS A 162 6.52 -3.74 4.47
N GLN A 163 7.85 -3.61 4.68
CA GLN A 163 8.72 -2.87 3.77
C GLN A 163 8.72 -3.46 2.36
N TRP A 164 8.83 -4.78 2.24
CA TRP A 164 8.82 -5.44 0.93
C TRP A 164 7.47 -5.33 0.23
N LEU A 165 6.37 -5.51 0.97
CA LEU A 165 5.03 -5.45 0.39
C LEU A 165 4.64 -4.02 0.00
N VAL A 166 4.98 -3.01 0.81
CA VAL A 166 4.67 -1.61 0.48
C VAL A 166 5.48 -1.12 -0.72
N SER A 167 6.75 -1.56 -0.84
CA SER A 167 7.58 -1.26 -2.01
C SER A 167 7.09 -1.92 -3.31
N ALA A 168 6.16 -2.88 -3.24
CA ALA A 168 5.59 -3.51 -4.44
C ALA A 168 4.59 -2.60 -5.19
N SER A 169 4.24 -1.42 -4.65
CA SER A 169 3.36 -0.45 -5.32
C SER A 169 3.97 0.18 -6.58
N ASP A 170 5.30 0.25 -6.65
CA ASP A 170 6.06 0.72 -7.82
C ASP A 170 7.35 -0.09 -8.08
N PHE A 171 7.60 -1.16 -7.30
CA PHE A 171 8.84 -1.93 -7.27
C PHE A 171 10.09 -1.03 -7.11
N ASN A 172 9.97 0.02 -6.31
CA ASN A 172 11.01 1.05 -6.11
C ASN A 172 11.52 1.67 -7.44
N GLY A 173 10.67 1.71 -8.47
CA GLY A 173 10.97 2.22 -9.80
C GLY A 173 11.89 1.34 -10.66
N ASP A 174 12.31 0.17 -10.16
CA ASP A 174 13.20 -0.76 -10.85
C ASP A 174 12.87 -2.21 -10.47
N ALA A 175 11.97 -2.82 -11.24
CA ALA A 175 11.48 -4.16 -10.98
C ALA A 175 12.56 -5.25 -11.10
N GLU A 176 13.57 -5.07 -11.95
CA GLU A 176 14.67 -6.04 -12.10
C GLU A 176 15.57 -6.02 -10.87
N ARG A 177 15.98 -4.82 -10.43
CA ARG A 177 16.75 -4.66 -9.19
C ARG A 177 15.95 -5.16 -7.99
N PHE A 178 14.69 -4.76 -7.88
CA PHE A 178 13.81 -5.19 -6.79
C PHE A 178 13.68 -6.72 -6.73
N ALA A 179 13.57 -7.40 -7.89
CA ALA A 179 13.52 -8.86 -7.96
C ALA A 179 14.82 -9.52 -7.49
N ALA A 180 15.98 -8.98 -7.86
CA ALA A 180 17.28 -9.48 -7.42
C ALA A 180 17.44 -9.34 -5.90
N GLU A 181 17.17 -8.15 -5.36
CA GLU A 181 17.28 -7.87 -3.92
C GLU A 181 16.30 -8.73 -3.10
N LEU A 182 15.06 -8.91 -3.58
CA LEU A 182 14.09 -9.81 -2.94
C LEU A 182 14.56 -11.27 -2.98
N GLY A 183 15.16 -11.72 -4.09
CA GLY A 183 15.70 -13.08 -4.21
C GLY A 183 16.84 -13.34 -3.23
N ASP A 184 17.75 -12.37 -3.07
CA ASP A 184 18.83 -12.43 -2.08
C ASP A 184 18.28 -12.45 -0.65
N PHE A 185 17.28 -11.61 -0.38
CA PHE A 185 16.60 -11.57 0.91
C PHE A 185 15.94 -12.91 1.26
N LEU A 186 15.15 -13.50 0.34
CA LEU A 186 14.50 -14.80 0.54
C LEU A 186 15.52 -15.92 0.77
N SER A 187 16.62 -15.91 0.01
CA SER A 187 17.72 -16.87 0.17
C SER A 187 18.38 -16.76 1.55
N ALA A 188 18.54 -15.54 2.07
CA ALA A 188 19.07 -15.30 3.41
C ALA A 188 18.08 -15.73 4.50
N VAL A 189 16.80 -15.36 4.38
CA VAL A 189 15.73 -15.67 5.35
C VAL A 189 15.51 -17.17 5.52
N ALA A 190 15.57 -17.94 4.42
CA ALA A 190 15.43 -19.39 4.47
C ALA A 190 16.45 -20.09 5.40
N ARG A 191 17.59 -19.45 5.66
CA ARG A 191 18.68 -19.98 6.50
C ARG A 191 18.66 -19.45 7.94
N ARG A 192 17.82 -18.47 8.26
CA ARG A 192 17.71 -17.88 9.61
C ARG A 192 17.09 -18.88 10.60
N PRO A 193 17.28 -18.72 11.91
CA PRO A 193 16.42 -19.40 12.88
C PRO A 193 14.98 -18.91 12.75
N ILE A 194 14.02 -19.76 13.11
CA ILE A 194 12.60 -19.35 13.26
C ILE A 194 12.52 -18.31 14.38
N LEU A 195 11.73 -17.25 14.16
CA LEU A 195 11.52 -16.22 15.17
C LEU A 195 10.73 -16.78 16.37
N PRO A 196 10.92 -16.22 17.58
CA PRO A 196 10.15 -16.63 18.74
C PRO A 196 8.64 -16.55 18.49
N PRO A 197 7.84 -17.45 19.11
CA PRO A 197 6.38 -17.36 19.06
C PRO A 197 5.90 -15.99 19.52
N ALA A 198 4.88 -15.47 18.85
CA ALA A 198 4.30 -14.16 19.11
C ALA A 198 2.79 -14.20 18.88
N VAL A 199 2.05 -13.28 19.49
CA VAL A 199 0.63 -13.04 19.20
C VAL A 199 0.50 -12.66 17.71
N ARG A 200 -0.29 -13.44 16.97
CA ARG A 200 -0.44 -13.31 15.52
C ARG A 200 -1.44 -12.21 15.21
N LEU A 201 -0.98 -11.13 14.59
CA LEU A 201 -1.76 -9.95 14.28
C LEU A 201 -1.99 -9.79 12.79
N ALA A 202 -3.16 -9.26 12.45
CA ALA A 202 -3.41 -8.62 11.16
C ALA A 202 -3.25 -7.10 11.31
N LEU A 203 -2.57 -6.45 10.36
CA LEU A 203 -2.55 -5.00 10.20
C LEU A 203 -3.47 -4.63 9.03
N LEU A 204 -4.49 -3.82 9.31
CA LEU A 204 -5.55 -3.46 8.37
C LEU A 204 -5.49 -1.97 8.05
N GLY A 205 -5.90 -1.62 6.83
CA GLY A 205 -5.92 -0.24 6.35
C GLY A 205 -4.64 0.18 5.64
N VAL A 206 -4.57 1.47 5.30
CA VAL A 206 -3.42 2.07 4.60
C VAL A 206 -2.12 1.88 5.41
N PRO A 207 -0.93 1.90 4.77
CA PRO A 207 0.34 1.82 5.49
C PRO A 207 0.42 2.80 6.68
N PRO A 208 0.80 2.33 7.88
CA PRO A 208 0.87 3.16 9.06
C PRO A 208 1.96 4.23 8.93
N ILE A 209 1.66 5.46 9.33
CA ILE A 209 2.63 6.56 9.27
C ILE A 209 3.64 6.55 10.43
N PHE A 210 3.45 5.65 11.41
CA PHE A 210 4.29 5.54 12.61
C PHE A 210 5.66 4.96 12.29
N GLU A 211 6.70 5.52 12.90
CA GLU A 211 8.09 5.13 12.64
C GLU A 211 8.51 3.88 13.42
N ASN A 212 7.87 3.60 14.55
CA ASN A 212 8.28 2.53 15.47
C ASN A 212 7.20 1.49 15.76
N LEU A 213 6.09 1.46 14.99
CA LEU A 213 4.98 0.53 15.25
C LEU A 213 5.44 -0.92 15.29
N PHE A 214 6.16 -1.37 14.27
CA PHE A 214 6.58 -2.77 14.17
C PHE A 214 7.56 -3.17 15.28
N ALA A 215 8.51 -2.30 15.62
CA ALA A 215 9.42 -2.53 16.73
C ALA A 215 8.64 -2.64 18.06
N ALA A 216 7.73 -1.70 18.31
CA ALA A 216 6.92 -1.69 19.52
C ALA A 216 6.04 -2.95 19.66
N LEU A 217 5.56 -3.52 18.55
CA LEU A 217 4.81 -4.79 18.55
C LEU A 217 5.69 -6.00 18.88
N GLU A 218 6.84 -6.13 18.23
CA GLU A 218 7.74 -7.27 18.45
C GLU A 218 8.31 -7.26 19.88
N GLU A 219 8.62 -6.08 20.43
CA GLU A 219 9.02 -5.92 21.85
C GLU A 219 7.96 -6.41 22.84
N ARG A 220 6.68 -6.40 22.44
CA ARG A 220 5.52 -6.86 23.22
C ARG A 220 5.13 -8.31 22.90
N GLY A 221 5.98 -9.05 22.20
CA GLY A 221 5.69 -10.43 21.82
C GLY A 221 4.52 -10.57 20.86
N ALA A 222 4.28 -9.56 20.01
CA ALA A 222 3.26 -9.57 18.97
C ALA A 222 3.88 -9.36 17.59
N ARG A 223 3.30 -10.00 16.56
CA ARG A 223 3.84 -9.98 15.20
C ARG A 223 2.73 -9.82 14.16
N VAL A 224 2.94 -8.91 13.22
CA VAL A 224 2.11 -8.81 12.02
C VAL A 224 2.49 -9.93 11.07
N VAL A 225 1.58 -10.88 10.89
CA VAL A 225 1.71 -12.01 9.94
C VAL A 225 0.75 -11.88 8.74
N PHE A 226 -0.04 -10.80 8.74
CA PHE A 226 -0.92 -10.42 7.66
C PHE A 226 -0.99 -8.89 7.59
N ASP A 227 -0.45 -8.31 6.51
CA ASP A 227 -0.45 -6.88 6.26
C ASP A 227 -1.35 -6.57 5.06
N GLU A 228 -2.58 -6.14 5.33
CA GLU A 228 -3.69 -6.17 4.38
C GLU A 228 -3.40 -5.40 3.09
N VAL A 229 -3.25 -4.09 3.17
CA VAL A 229 -3.17 -3.20 2.00
C VAL A 229 -1.83 -3.35 1.29
N PRO A 230 -0.66 -3.38 1.97
CA PRO A 230 0.61 -3.73 1.36
C PRO A 230 0.57 -5.07 0.61
N ARG A 231 -0.08 -6.11 1.14
CA ARG A 231 -0.27 -7.38 0.41
C ARG A 231 -1.02 -7.17 -0.91
N GLN A 232 -1.99 -6.25 -0.95
CA GLN A 232 -2.70 -5.93 -2.18
C GLN A 232 -1.80 -5.26 -3.23
N PHE A 233 -0.76 -4.52 -2.85
CA PHE A 233 0.19 -3.93 -3.80
C PHE A 233 1.06 -4.98 -4.50
N ALA A 234 1.44 -6.02 -3.75
CA ALA A 234 2.14 -7.17 -4.31
C ALA A 234 1.30 -7.98 -5.33
N MET A 235 -0.03 -7.90 -5.24
CA MET A 235 -1.00 -8.71 -6.01
C MET A 235 -0.54 -10.18 -6.13
N PRO A 236 -0.38 -10.90 -4.99
CA PRO A 236 0.25 -12.23 -4.93
C PRO A 236 -0.70 -13.34 -5.40
N TYR A 237 -1.41 -13.10 -6.50
CA TYR A 237 -2.45 -13.97 -7.03
C TYR A 237 -1.98 -14.64 -8.32
N ASP A 238 -2.33 -15.91 -8.48
CA ASP A 238 -2.25 -16.55 -9.79
C ASP A 238 -3.49 -16.14 -10.59
N CYS A 239 -3.26 -15.38 -11.67
CA CYS A 239 -4.31 -14.82 -12.53
C CYS A 239 -4.01 -15.15 -14.00
N ALA A 240 -5.05 -15.31 -14.80
CA ALA A 240 -4.96 -15.56 -16.23
C ALA A 240 -4.44 -14.34 -17.00
N ASP A 241 -4.88 -13.14 -16.63
CA ASP A 241 -4.52 -11.89 -17.27
C ASP A 241 -4.52 -10.68 -16.31
N LEU A 242 -4.10 -9.53 -16.81
CA LEU A 242 -4.08 -8.26 -16.08
C LEU A 242 -5.47 -7.82 -15.60
N VAL A 243 -6.54 -8.14 -16.32
CA VAL A 243 -7.90 -7.80 -15.92
C VAL A 243 -8.27 -8.56 -14.65
N GLU A 244 -8.06 -9.88 -14.63
CA GLU A 244 -8.31 -10.70 -13.45
C GLU A 244 -7.45 -10.26 -12.25
N GLN A 245 -6.18 -9.89 -12.49
CA GLN A 245 -5.30 -9.36 -11.43
C GLN A 245 -5.92 -8.15 -10.73
N PHE A 246 -6.47 -7.20 -11.50
CA PHE A 246 -7.13 -6.02 -10.93
C PHE A 246 -8.53 -6.31 -10.40
N CYS A 247 -9.28 -7.28 -10.94
CA CYS A 247 -10.53 -7.75 -10.30
C CYS A 247 -10.29 -8.33 -8.90
N ARG A 248 -9.12 -8.95 -8.65
CA ARG A 248 -8.75 -9.51 -7.34
C ARG A 248 -8.12 -8.49 -6.38
N TYR A 249 -7.76 -7.30 -6.86
CA TYR A 249 -7.22 -6.22 -6.04
C TYR A 249 -8.33 -5.61 -5.18
N THR A 250 -8.42 -5.91 -3.89
CA THR A 250 -9.62 -5.59 -3.09
C THR A 250 -9.68 -4.15 -2.55
N TYR A 251 -8.60 -3.38 -2.66
CA TYR A 251 -8.47 -2.05 -2.05
C TYR A 251 -9.37 -0.94 -2.66
N PRO A 252 -9.54 -0.84 -4.00
CA PRO A 252 -10.19 0.31 -4.61
C PRO A 252 -11.71 0.16 -4.77
N TYR A 253 -12.25 -1.02 -4.46
CA TYR A 253 -13.67 -1.32 -4.60
C TYR A 253 -14.42 -1.07 -3.29
N ASP A 254 -15.71 -1.41 -3.29
CA ASP A 254 -16.50 -1.37 -2.07
C ASP A 254 -15.98 -2.32 -0.98
N SER A 255 -16.51 -2.18 0.23
CA SER A 255 -16.03 -2.97 1.37
C SER A 255 -16.33 -4.48 1.26
N THR A 256 -17.23 -4.92 0.37
CA THR A 256 -17.74 -6.30 0.37
C THR A 256 -16.67 -7.32 -0.03
N PRO A 257 -15.96 -7.21 -1.17
CA PRO A 257 -14.84 -8.07 -1.52
C PRO A 257 -13.71 -8.01 -0.49
N ARG A 258 -13.44 -6.81 0.04
CA ARG A 258 -12.44 -6.59 1.10
C ARG A 258 -12.77 -7.41 2.36
N LEU A 259 -14.01 -7.34 2.86
CA LEU A 259 -14.44 -8.10 4.04
C LEU A 259 -14.40 -9.62 3.83
N ALA A 260 -14.76 -10.09 2.63
CA ALA A 260 -14.67 -11.51 2.30
C ALA A 260 -13.21 -12.01 2.32
N ASP A 261 -12.29 -11.23 1.74
CA ASP A 261 -10.86 -11.51 1.78
C ASP A 261 -10.32 -11.49 3.22
N LEU A 262 -10.65 -10.46 4.01
CA LEU A 262 -10.22 -10.34 5.39
C LEU A 262 -10.66 -11.51 6.27
N ARG A 263 -11.93 -11.93 6.20
CA ARG A 263 -12.42 -13.08 6.98
C ARG A 263 -11.66 -14.35 6.63
N ARG A 264 -11.47 -14.60 5.33
CA ARG A 264 -10.72 -15.76 4.84
C ARG A 264 -9.28 -15.75 5.34
N GLU A 265 -8.59 -14.61 5.27
CA GLU A 265 -7.19 -14.51 5.70
C GLU A 265 -7.05 -14.55 7.23
N VAL A 266 -7.99 -13.99 7.98
CA VAL A 266 -8.05 -14.09 9.46
C VAL A 266 -8.11 -15.57 9.88
N ASP A 267 -9.02 -16.34 9.27
CA ASP A 267 -9.19 -17.76 9.59
C ASP A 267 -7.98 -18.58 9.13
N ARG A 268 -7.57 -18.43 7.86
CA ARG A 268 -6.46 -19.18 7.26
C ARG A 268 -5.15 -19.02 8.03
N ARG A 269 -4.86 -17.80 8.47
CA ARG A 269 -3.61 -17.45 9.16
C ARG A 269 -3.70 -17.56 10.67
N ARG A 270 -4.87 -17.97 11.21
CA ARG A 270 -5.13 -18.07 12.66
C ARG A 270 -4.77 -16.77 13.37
N ILE A 271 -5.24 -15.65 12.81
CA ILE A 271 -5.04 -14.33 13.40
C ILE A 271 -5.74 -14.29 14.75
N ARG A 272 -5.06 -13.81 15.78
CA ARG A 272 -5.60 -13.70 17.14
C ARG A 272 -6.35 -12.38 17.35
N ALA A 273 -5.88 -11.32 16.71
CA ALA A 273 -6.46 -9.99 16.76
C ALA A 273 -6.03 -9.15 15.56
N ALA A 274 -6.78 -8.09 15.25
CA ALA A 274 -6.44 -7.14 14.20
C ALA A 274 -6.13 -5.76 14.79
N LEU A 275 -5.11 -5.11 14.24
CA LEU A 275 -4.86 -3.69 14.38
C LEU A 275 -5.41 -2.99 13.14
N HIS A 276 -6.41 -2.14 13.29
CA HIS A 276 -6.91 -1.32 12.20
C HIS A 276 -6.25 0.05 12.29
N TYR A 277 -5.29 0.32 11.40
CA TYR A 277 -4.66 1.62 11.30
C TYR A 277 -5.60 2.61 10.62
N LEU A 278 -5.81 3.75 11.28
CA LEU A 278 -6.67 4.83 10.83
C LEU A 278 -5.82 6.08 10.64
N GLN A 279 -5.69 6.52 9.40
CA GLN A 279 -5.08 7.82 9.13
C GLN A 279 -6.07 8.93 9.50
N ALA A 280 -5.62 9.92 10.27
CA ALA A 280 -6.40 11.13 10.56
C ALA A 280 -6.79 11.85 9.25
N PHE A 281 -8.04 12.33 9.21
CA PHE A 281 -8.62 13.01 8.04
C PHE A 281 -8.77 12.11 6.80
N CYS A 282 -8.89 10.80 7.00
CA CYS A 282 -9.18 9.83 5.96
C CYS A 282 -10.63 9.34 6.05
N HIS A 283 -11.35 9.36 4.93
CA HIS A 283 -12.73 8.87 4.88
C HIS A 283 -12.87 7.39 5.34
N ARG A 284 -11.80 6.59 5.19
CA ARG A 284 -11.77 5.18 5.62
C ARG A 284 -11.88 5.00 7.15
N GLN A 285 -11.77 6.07 7.94
CA GLN A 285 -12.11 6.03 9.37
C GLN A 285 -13.56 5.56 9.61
N ILE A 286 -14.48 5.85 8.68
CA ILE A 286 -15.88 5.43 8.77
C ILE A 286 -16.00 3.91 8.56
N GLU A 287 -15.18 3.32 7.69
CA GLU A 287 -15.16 1.88 7.40
C GLU A 287 -14.78 1.05 8.64
N HIS A 288 -14.15 1.66 9.65
CA HIS A 288 -13.83 1.00 10.91
C HIS A 288 -15.05 0.36 11.59
N ILE A 289 -16.22 0.98 11.50
CA ILE A 289 -17.48 0.46 12.06
C ILE A 289 -17.77 -0.93 11.47
N ILE A 290 -17.75 -1.01 10.15
CA ILE A 290 -18.07 -2.23 9.41
C ILE A 290 -17.00 -3.30 9.69
N ILE A 291 -15.72 -2.94 9.70
CA ILE A 291 -14.61 -3.86 9.96
C ILE A 291 -14.74 -4.48 11.36
N ARG A 292 -14.98 -3.65 12.38
CA ARG A 292 -15.08 -4.09 13.78
C ARG A 292 -16.26 -5.04 13.99
N GLU A 293 -17.38 -4.80 13.33
CA GLU A 293 -18.59 -5.65 13.43
C GLU A 293 -18.48 -6.93 12.61
N SER A 294 -17.61 -6.95 11.59
CA SER A 294 -17.55 -8.03 10.60
C SER A 294 -16.50 -9.09 10.87
N LEU A 295 -15.44 -8.79 11.60
CA LEU A 295 -14.34 -9.72 11.85
C LEU A 295 -14.60 -10.59 13.08
N PRO A 296 -14.24 -11.89 13.04
CA PRO A 296 -14.45 -12.82 14.16
C PRO A 296 -13.41 -12.66 15.29
N VAL A 297 -12.52 -11.68 15.20
CA VAL A 297 -11.42 -11.45 16.15
C VAL A 297 -11.47 -10.04 16.73
N PRO A 298 -10.93 -9.79 17.94
CA PRO A 298 -10.84 -8.44 18.50
C PRO A 298 -10.09 -7.49 17.57
N VAL A 299 -10.59 -6.25 17.44
CA VAL A 299 -10.00 -5.21 16.59
C VAL A 299 -9.65 -3.98 17.42
N LEU A 300 -8.38 -3.55 17.39
CA LEU A 300 -7.92 -2.30 17.99
C LEU A 300 -7.75 -1.23 16.90
N ALA A 301 -8.43 -0.09 17.06
CA ALA A 301 -8.19 1.09 16.23
C ALA A 301 -6.91 1.82 16.69
N LEU A 302 -5.95 2.01 15.78
CA LEU A 302 -4.76 2.83 15.97
C LEU A 302 -4.83 4.03 15.04
N GLU A 303 -5.05 5.22 15.61
CA GLU A 303 -5.11 6.46 14.83
C GLU A 303 -3.77 7.18 14.81
N GLY A 304 -3.29 7.55 13.61
CA GLY A 304 -2.08 8.35 13.39
C GLY A 304 -2.34 9.50 12.43
N ASP A 305 -1.63 10.62 12.61
CA ASP A 305 -1.74 11.80 11.73
C ASP A 305 -0.43 12.06 10.98
N ARG A 306 0.62 12.43 11.72
CA ARG A 306 1.92 12.80 11.16
C ARG A 306 2.98 11.71 11.42
N PRO A 307 4.03 11.63 10.60
CA PRO A 307 5.16 10.75 10.86
C PRO A 307 5.74 10.99 12.26
N GLY A 308 6.07 9.92 12.95
CA GLY A 308 6.66 9.98 14.28
C GLY A 308 6.44 8.69 15.08
N PRO A 309 6.95 8.64 16.31
CA PRO A 309 6.75 7.48 17.17
C PRO A 309 5.31 7.38 17.66
N LEU A 310 4.90 6.17 18.04
CA LEU A 310 3.69 5.93 18.82
C LEU A 310 3.71 6.79 20.10
N THR A 311 2.58 7.42 20.41
CA THR A 311 2.42 8.19 21.65
C THR A 311 2.36 7.26 22.88
N GLY A 312 2.67 7.79 24.06
CA GLY A 312 2.52 7.04 25.32
C GLY A 312 1.10 6.51 25.53
N GLN A 313 0.08 7.30 25.16
CA GLN A 313 -1.32 6.86 25.22
C GLN A 313 -1.60 5.68 24.28
N THR A 314 -1.07 5.73 23.05
CA THR A 314 -1.21 4.64 22.08
C THR A 314 -0.51 3.37 22.57
N LEU A 315 0.69 3.51 23.17
CA LEU A 315 1.44 2.41 23.75
C LEU A 315 0.68 1.73 24.90
N THR A 316 0.13 2.49 25.85
CA THR A 316 -0.69 1.94 26.94
C THR A 316 -1.92 1.19 26.43
N ARG A 317 -2.59 1.72 25.39
CA ARG A 317 -3.73 1.04 24.76
C ARG A 317 -3.31 -0.27 24.09
N LEU A 318 -2.14 -0.26 23.45
CA LEU A 318 -1.57 -1.46 22.82
C LEU A 318 -1.21 -2.52 23.88
N ASP A 319 -0.59 -2.12 24.99
CA ASP A 319 -0.24 -3.00 26.11
C ASP A 319 -1.49 -3.70 26.65
N ALA A 320 -2.51 -2.93 27.03
CA ALA A 320 -3.76 -3.46 27.55
C ALA A 320 -4.48 -4.38 26.54
N PHE A 321 -4.42 -4.05 25.25
CA PHE A 321 -5.04 -4.87 24.21
C PHE A 321 -4.33 -6.21 24.03
N LEU A 322 -3.00 -6.23 24.04
CA LEU A 322 -2.21 -7.46 23.91
C LEU A 322 -2.33 -8.34 25.15
N GLU A 323 -2.39 -7.75 26.35
CA GLU A 323 -2.55 -8.47 27.62
C GLU A 323 -3.88 -9.24 27.68
N MET A 324 -4.96 -8.70 27.08
CA MET A 324 -6.26 -9.38 26.93
C MET A 324 -6.21 -10.63 26.04
N LEU A 325 -5.20 -10.76 25.17
CA LEU A 325 -5.12 -11.85 24.19
C LEU A 325 -4.35 -13.07 24.70
N LEU A 326 -3.55 -12.88 25.75
CA LEU A 326 -2.78 -13.91 26.47
C LEU A 326 -3.69 -14.76 27.36
#